data_AF-A0AAW1VHT1-F1
#
_entry.id   AF-A0AAW1VHT1-F1
#
_cell.length_a   1.000
_cell.length_b   1.000
_cell.length_c   1.000
_cell.angle_alpha   90.00
_cell.angle_beta   90.00
_cell.angle_gamma   90.00
#
_symmetry.space_group_name_H-M   'P 1'
#
loop_
_entity.id
_entity.type
_entity.pdbx_description
1 polymer ?
#
loop_
_entity_poly.entity_id
_entity_poly.type
_entity_poly.pdbx_seq_one_letter_code
_entity_poly.pdbx_strand_id
1 'polypeptide(L)'
;MLKCYIWPIITYGAETWSLKMKPMNRREAFEMWTLRRLLKIPWVDRITNEEVLRRAGVERVLLKTIKQRKISYLGHILRGNKYDILRLIFIGKIEGRRGPGRKRHSWLCDIKNWCGVKNVGDIFALAIVEWMDDRLHAVSV
;
A
#
# COMPACT_ATOMS: atom_id res chain seq x y z
N MET A 1 -19.32 6.43 -8.78
CA MET A 1 -19.51 7.41 -7.68
C MET A 1 -18.55 7.19 -6.52
N LEU A 2 -18.66 6.13 -5.72
CA LEU A 2 -17.80 5.92 -4.54
C LEU A 2 -16.29 5.93 -4.83
N LYS A 3 -15.87 5.24 -5.91
CA LYS A 3 -14.46 5.23 -6.34
C LYS A 3 -13.94 6.62 -6.75
N CYS A 4 -14.80 7.50 -7.25
CA CYS A 4 -14.37 8.82 -7.75
C CYS A 4 -14.30 9.86 -6.64
N TYR A 5 -15.24 9.85 -5.68
CA TYR A 5 -15.30 10.86 -4.62
C TYR A 5 -14.60 10.44 -3.34
N ILE A 6 -14.81 9.21 -2.89
CA ILE A 6 -14.37 8.76 -1.56
C ILE A 6 -12.94 8.20 -1.60
N TRP A 7 -12.56 7.52 -2.68
CA TRP A 7 -11.22 6.91 -2.74
C TRP A 7 -10.09 7.93 -2.76
N PRO A 8 -10.15 9.06 -3.50
CA PRO A 8 -9.10 10.06 -3.44
C PRO A 8 -8.91 10.59 -2.02
N ILE A 9 -10.00 10.83 -1.28
CA ILE A 9 -9.95 11.33 0.11
C ILE A 9 -9.27 10.31 1.04
N ILE A 10 -9.64 9.04 0.94
CA ILE A 10 -9.09 7.98 1.81
C ILE A 10 -7.65 7.63 1.45
N THR A 11 -7.30 7.73 0.17
CA THR A 11 -5.96 7.41 -0.34
C THR A 11 -5.03 8.62 -0.36
N TYR A 12 -5.53 9.81 -0.03
CA TYR A 12 -4.74 11.03 -0.01
C TYR A 12 -3.57 10.89 0.97
N GLY A 13 -2.36 11.07 0.46
CA GLY A 13 -1.12 10.93 1.24
C GLY A 13 -0.86 9.52 1.77
N ALA A 14 -1.63 8.49 1.36
CA ALA A 14 -1.43 7.12 1.85
C ALA A 14 -0.03 6.57 1.53
N GLU A 15 0.62 7.12 0.50
CA GLU A 15 2.00 6.85 0.10
C GLU A 15 3.02 7.19 1.17
N THR A 16 2.79 8.22 2.00
CA THR A 16 3.76 8.68 3.01
C THR A 16 3.53 8.04 4.38
N TRP A 17 2.38 7.40 4.59
CA TRP A 17 1.98 6.88 5.90
C TRP A 17 2.70 5.56 6.23
N SER A 18 3.01 5.38 7.51
CA SER A 18 3.41 4.07 8.05
C SER A 18 2.14 3.26 8.34
N LEU A 19 1.86 2.25 7.54
CA LEU A 19 0.63 1.48 7.58
C LEU A 19 0.75 0.33 8.58
N LYS A 20 0.42 0.64 9.83
CA LYS A 20 0.18 -0.39 10.84
C LYS A 20 -1.03 -1.24 10.46
N MET A 21 -1.06 -2.48 10.96
CA MET A 21 -2.17 -3.42 10.73
C MET A 21 -3.54 -2.86 11.14
N LYS A 22 -3.63 -2.12 12.25
CA LYS A 22 -4.92 -1.58 12.74
C LYS A 22 -5.56 -0.57 11.76
N PRO A 23 -4.86 0.49 11.29
CA PRO A 23 -5.34 1.34 10.21
C PRO A 23 -5.68 0.59 8.92
N MET A 24 -4.90 -0.45 8.58
CA MET A 24 -5.13 -1.27 7.40
C MET A 24 -6.47 -1.99 7.46
N ASN A 25 -6.70 -2.70 8.56
CA ASN A 25 -7.95 -3.43 8.78
C ASN A 25 -9.15 -2.49 8.84
N ARG A 26 -8.98 -1.27 9.37
CA ARG A 26 -10.05 -0.26 9.38
C ARG A 26 -10.42 0.22 7.97
N ARG A 27 -9.44 0.36 7.07
CA ARG A 27 -9.67 0.70 5.65
C ARG A 27 -10.39 -0.43 4.92
N GLU A 28 -10.01 -1.68 5.14
CA GLU A 28 -10.71 -2.84 4.57
C GLU A 28 -12.15 -2.96 5.10
N ALA A 29 -12.34 -2.79 6.40
CA ALA A 29 -13.68 -2.80 7.01
C ALA A 29 -14.56 -1.68 6.44
N PHE A 30 -13.98 -0.51 6.19
CA PHE A 30 -14.68 0.60 5.54
C PHE A 30 -15.08 0.28 4.09
N GLU A 31 -14.19 -0.36 3.31
CA GLU A 31 -14.49 -0.81 1.95
C GLU A 31 -15.68 -1.79 1.96
N MET A 32 -15.66 -2.78 2.87
CA MET A 32 -16.75 -3.75 3.00
C MET A 32 -18.06 -3.11 3.46
N TRP A 33 -17.99 -2.20 4.43
CA TRP A 33 -19.16 -1.45 4.92
C TRP A 33 -19.82 -0.64 3.81
N THR A 34 -18.99 0.03 3.00
CA THR A 34 -19.44 0.84 1.86
C THR A 34 -20.12 -0.04 0.81
N LEU A 35 -19.55 -1.18 0.45
CA LEU A 35 -20.13 -2.12 -0.52
C LEU A 35 -21.44 -2.73 -0.03
N ARG A 36 -21.52 -3.13 1.24
CA ARG A 36 -22.77 -3.64 1.84
C ARG A 36 -23.88 -2.60 1.77
N ARG A 37 -23.56 -1.34 2.04
CA ARG A 37 -24.54 -0.25 2.01
C ARG A 37 -24.98 0.09 0.57
N LEU A 38 -24.07 0.01 -0.39
CA LEU A 38 -24.38 0.20 -1.82
C LEU A 38 -25.31 -0.92 -2.34
N LEU A 39 -25.01 -2.18 -1.99
CA LEU A 39 -25.81 -3.34 -2.38
C LEU A 39 -27.07 -3.55 -1.52
N LYS A 40 -27.32 -2.68 -0.54
CA LYS A 40 -28.43 -2.77 0.42
C LYS A 40 -28.52 -4.12 1.13
N ILE A 41 -27.36 -4.73 1.44
CA ILE A 41 -27.30 -6.03 2.11
C ILE A 41 -27.57 -5.82 3.61
N PRO A 42 -28.66 -6.39 4.17
CA PRO A 42 -28.91 -6.33 5.60
C PRO A 42 -27.88 -7.17 6.38
N TRP A 43 -27.62 -6.81 7.63
CA TRP A 43 -26.65 -7.56 8.44
C TRP A 43 -27.15 -8.98 8.77
N VAL A 44 -28.48 -9.17 8.78
CA VAL A 44 -29.17 -10.42 9.15
C VAL A 44 -28.78 -11.57 8.23
N ASP A 45 -28.51 -11.28 6.95
CA ASP A 45 -28.18 -12.29 5.95
C ASP A 45 -26.83 -12.98 6.20
N ARG A 46 -25.99 -12.45 7.11
CA ARG A 46 -24.68 -13.01 7.50
C ARG A 46 -23.78 -13.40 6.30
N ILE A 47 -23.94 -12.71 5.17
CA ILE A 47 -23.20 -12.97 3.94
C ILE A 47 -21.70 -12.75 4.15
N THR A 48 -20.87 -13.64 3.63
CA THR A 48 -19.41 -13.56 3.70
C THR A 48 -18.87 -12.36 2.90
N ASN A 49 -17.71 -11.83 3.28
CA ASN A 49 -17.12 -10.67 2.57
C ASN A 49 -16.76 -11.01 1.11
N GLU A 50 -16.38 -12.26 0.84
CA GLU A 50 -16.08 -12.76 -0.52
C GLU A 50 -17.33 -12.71 -1.41
N GLU A 51 -18.48 -13.12 -0.88
CA GLU A 51 -19.74 -13.06 -1.62
C GLU A 51 -20.20 -11.61 -1.86
N VAL A 52 -19.97 -10.70 -0.90
CA VAL A 52 -20.22 -9.26 -1.11
C VAL A 52 -19.38 -8.70 -2.26
N LEU A 53 -18.09 -9.06 -2.32
CA LEU A 53 -17.19 -8.67 -3.41
C LEU A 53 -17.65 -9.23 -4.76
N ARG A 54 -18.03 -10.52 -4.79
CA ARG A 54 -18.56 -11.18 -5.99
C ARG A 54 -19.82 -10.49 -6.52
N ARG A 55 -20.78 -10.18 -5.65
CA ARG A 55 -22.01 -9.45 -6.02
C ARG A 55 -21.76 -8.03 -6.50
N ALA A 56 -20.76 -7.36 -5.92
CA ALA A 56 -20.35 -6.03 -6.36
C ALA A 56 -19.54 -6.06 -7.67
N GLY A 57 -19.07 -7.22 -8.13
CA GLY A 57 -18.21 -7.36 -9.29
C GLY A 57 -16.87 -6.64 -9.12
N VAL A 58 -16.38 -6.53 -7.88
CA VAL A 58 -15.12 -5.84 -7.58
C VAL A 58 -14.22 -6.73 -6.75
N GLU A 59 -12.91 -6.64 -7.00
CA GLU A 59 -11.89 -7.20 -6.12
C GLU A 59 -11.54 -6.22 -5.00
N ARG A 60 -10.73 -6.67 -4.03
CA ARG A 60 -10.14 -5.76 -3.02
C ARG A 60 -9.12 -4.85 -3.70
N VAL A 61 -9.55 -3.64 -4.04
CA VAL A 61 -8.71 -2.68 -4.78
C VAL A 61 -7.98 -1.75 -3.83
N LEU A 62 -8.61 -1.32 -2.72
CA LEU A 62 -8.10 -0.22 -1.90
C LEU A 62 -6.69 -0.49 -1.35
N LEU A 63 -6.47 -1.66 -0.74
CA LEU A 63 -5.15 -2.01 -0.20
C LEU A 63 -4.10 -2.21 -1.30
N LYS A 64 -4.49 -2.85 -2.41
CA LYS A 64 -3.61 -3.09 -3.55
C LYS A 64 -3.12 -1.77 -4.13
N THR A 65 -4.02 -0.82 -4.36
CA THR A 65 -3.69 0.52 -4.85
C THR A 65 -2.77 1.27 -3.89
N ILE A 66 -3.01 1.20 -2.58
CA ILE A 66 -2.14 1.87 -1.60
C ILE A 66 -0.72 1.29 -1.63
N LYS A 67 -0.60 -0.05 -1.69
CA LYS A 67 0.71 -0.72 -1.80
C LYS A 67 1.45 -0.30 -3.07
N GLN A 68 0.76 -0.37 -4.21
CA GLN A 68 1.31 0.01 -5.52
C GLN A 68 1.78 1.47 -5.55
N ARG A 69 0.96 2.41 -5.07
CA ARG A 69 1.33 3.83 -4.99
C ARG A 69 2.54 4.05 -4.11
N LYS A 70 2.62 3.35 -2.98
CA LYS A 70 3.74 3.46 -2.04
C LYS A 70 5.05 2.91 -2.62
N ILE A 71 5.01 1.79 -3.35
CA ILE A 71 6.15 1.25 -4.07
C ILE A 71 6.55 2.17 -5.23
N SER A 72 5.57 2.70 -5.98
CA SER A 72 5.82 3.69 -7.03
C SER A 72 6.49 4.95 -6.48
N TYR A 73 6.04 5.46 -5.34
CA TYR A 73 6.64 6.59 -4.64
C TYR A 73 8.08 6.30 -4.21
N LEU A 74 8.37 5.08 -3.73
CA LEU A 74 9.75 4.63 -3.48
C LEU A 74 10.60 4.70 -4.76
N GLY A 75 10.08 4.17 -5.88
CA GLY A 75 10.73 4.25 -7.18
C GLY A 75 10.99 5.69 -7.61
N HIS A 76 10.05 6.61 -7.38
CA HIS A 76 10.22 8.04 -7.68
C HIS A 76 11.34 8.70 -6.85
N ILE A 77 11.43 8.39 -5.56
CA ILE A 77 12.51 8.91 -4.69
C ILE A 77 13.88 8.43 -5.17
N LEU A 78 13.97 7.19 -5.67
CA LEU A 78 15.23 6.60 -6.07
C LEU A 78 15.71 7.05 -7.47
N ARG A 79 14.81 7.52 -8.33
CA ARG A 79 15.12 7.83 -9.75
C ARG A 79 15.78 9.18 -10.00
N GLY A 80 15.61 10.18 -9.13
CA GLY A 80 16.00 11.55 -9.47
C GLY A 80 16.67 12.32 -8.33
N ASN A 81 17.47 13.32 -8.71
CA ASN A 81 18.15 14.23 -7.77
C ASN A 81 17.19 15.16 -7.00
N LYS A 82 15.92 15.23 -7.43
CA LYS A 82 14.90 16.08 -6.80
C LYS A 82 14.64 15.71 -5.33
N TYR A 83 14.92 14.46 -4.95
CA TYR A 83 14.64 13.93 -3.62
C TYR A 83 15.91 13.44 -2.91
N ASP A 84 17.06 14.09 -3.15
CA ASP A 84 18.35 13.65 -2.62
C ASP A 84 18.36 13.46 -1.10
N ILE A 85 17.76 14.39 -0.35
CA ILE A 85 17.67 14.28 1.11
C ILE A 85 16.87 13.04 1.52
N LEU A 86 15.72 12.80 0.88
CA LEU A 86 14.90 11.62 1.17
C LEU A 86 15.63 10.34 0.79
N ARG A 87 16.29 10.33 -0.35
CA ARG A 87 17.13 9.21 -0.81
C ARG A 87 18.24 8.91 0.19
N LEU A 88 18.91 9.94 0.71
CA LEU A 88 19.92 9.83 1.78
C LEU A 88 19.32 9.27 3.07
N ILE A 89 18.11 9.68 3.46
CA ILE A 89 17.41 9.14 4.63
C ILE A 89 17.02 7.66 4.45
N PHE A 90 16.60 7.27 3.24
CA PHE A 90 16.16 5.91 2.94
C PHE A 90 17.32 4.91 2.78
N ILE A 91 18.41 5.34 2.14
CA ILE A 91 19.61 4.52 1.90
C ILE A 91 20.56 4.58 3.10
N GLY A 92 20.65 5.76 3.73
CA GLY A 92 21.60 6.06 4.78
C GLY A 92 21.40 5.14 5.99
N LYS A 93 22.47 4.45 6.37
CA LYS A 93 22.57 3.80 7.67
C LYS A 93 23.22 4.79 8.62
N ILE A 94 22.49 5.15 9.69
CA ILE A 94 23.07 5.92 10.79
C ILE A 94 23.99 4.98 11.56
N GLU A 95 25.24 5.40 11.75
CA GLU A 95 26.21 4.66 12.55
C GLU A 95 25.78 4.61 14.02
N GLY A 96 25.96 3.46 14.65
CA GLY A 96 25.61 3.24 16.05
C GLY A 96 24.63 2.08 16.28
N ARG A 97 24.54 1.66 17.54
CA ARG A 97 23.64 0.60 17.99
C ARG A 97 22.31 1.20 18.44
N ARG A 98 21.20 0.65 17.95
CA ARG A 98 19.87 0.96 18.50
C ARG A 98 19.73 0.29 19.86
N GLY A 99 19.09 0.99 20.81
CA GLY A 99 18.80 0.44 22.13
C GLY A 99 17.98 -0.85 22.10
N PRO A 100 18.05 -1.67 23.16
CA PRO A 100 17.28 -2.90 23.28
C PRO A 100 15.76 -2.64 23.29
N GLY A 101 14.98 -3.58 22.75
CA GLY A 101 13.51 -3.53 22.72
C GLY A 101 12.89 -3.55 21.32
N ARG A 102 11.54 -3.50 21.26
CA ARG A 102 10.78 -3.54 20.00
C ARG A 102 10.92 -2.22 19.25
N LYS A 103 11.48 -2.28 18.03
CA LYS A 103 11.60 -1.13 17.14
C LYS A 103 10.22 -0.61 16.74
N ARG A 104 10.08 0.72 16.62
CA ARG A 104 8.88 1.34 16.04
C ARG A 104 8.71 0.88 14.60
N HIS A 105 7.45 0.66 14.20
CA HIS A 105 7.11 0.32 12.83
C HIS A 105 7.44 1.49 11.91
N SER A 106 8.39 1.29 10.99
CA SER A 106 8.80 2.31 10.04
C SER A 106 8.13 2.11 8.69
N TRP A 107 8.11 3.15 7.87
CA TRP A 107 7.58 3.09 6.51
C TRP A 107 8.27 2.03 5.65
N LEU A 108 9.60 1.89 5.76
CA LEU A 108 10.37 0.82 5.08
C LEU A 108 10.02 -0.57 5.61
N CYS A 109 9.65 -0.70 6.89
CA CYS A 109 9.22 -1.97 7.47
C CYS A 109 7.93 -2.46 6.79
N ASP A 110 7.04 -1.56 6.38
CA ASP A 110 5.81 -1.93 5.65
C ASP A 110 6.16 -2.62 4.33
N ILE A 111 7.01 -1.99 3.52
CA ILE A 111 7.42 -2.48 2.21
C ILE A 111 8.19 -3.79 2.36
N LYS A 112 9.10 -3.85 3.33
CA LYS A 112 9.82 -5.06 3.69
C LYS A 112 8.87 -6.22 4.00
N ASN A 113 7.85 -5.97 4.83
CA ASN A 113 6.88 -6.99 5.23
C ASN A 113 5.99 -7.43 4.05
N TRP A 114 5.66 -6.54 3.11
CA TRP A 114 4.84 -6.87 1.94
C TRP A 114 5.59 -7.63 0.87
N CYS A 115 6.85 -7.23 0.59
CA CYS A 115 7.69 -7.87 -0.42
C CYS A 115 8.36 -9.16 0.10
N GLY A 116 8.28 -9.46 1.40
CA GLY A 116 8.92 -10.63 2.01
C GLY A 116 10.45 -10.54 2.04
N VAL A 117 11.01 -9.37 1.79
CA VAL A 117 12.44 -9.15 1.63
C VAL A 117 13.12 -8.96 2.99
N LYS A 118 14.35 -9.43 3.18
CA LYS A 118 15.10 -9.23 4.44
C LYS A 118 15.99 -7.96 4.43
N ASN A 119 16.53 -7.59 3.28
CA ASN A 119 17.47 -6.47 3.14
C ASN A 119 16.84 -5.26 2.42
N VAL A 120 17.28 -4.04 2.76
CA VAL A 120 16.76 -2.82 2.13
C VAL A 120 17.26 -2.70 0.68
N GLY A 121 18.46 -3.24 0.40
CA GLY A 121 19.03 -3.28 -0.96
C GLY A 121 18.15 -4.02 -1.97
N ASP A 122 17.62 -5.18 -1.59
CA ASP A 122 16.81 -6.01 -2.49
C ASP A 122 15.42 -5.39 -2.75
N ILE A 123 14.91 -4.56 -1.82
CA ILE A 123 13.68 -3.76 -2.04
C ILE A 123 13.88 -2.79 -3.20
N PHE A 124 15.07 -2.19 -3.31
CA PHE A 124 15.38 -1.24 -4.37
C PHE A 124 15.48 -1.92 -5.73
N ALA A 125 16.05 -3.13 -5.80
CA ALA A 125 16.05 -3.94 -7.01
C ALA A 125 14.62 -4.34 -7.41
N LEU A 126 13.81 -4.80 -6.45
CA LEU A 126 12.42 -5.19 -6.71
C LEU A 126 11.55 -4.01 -7.18
N ALA A 127 11.69 -2.83 -6.57
CA ALA A 127 10.95 -1.63 -6.97
C ALA A 127 11.32 -1.14 -8.39
N ILE A 128 12.52 -1.48 -8.88
CA ILE A 128 12.92 -1.22 -10.26
C ILE A 128 12.33 -2.29 -11.20
N VAL A 129 12.31 -3.56 -10.78
CA VAL A 129 11.80 -4.70 -11.59
C VAL A 129 10.27 -4.75 -11.68
N GLU A 130 9.52 -4.63 -10.57
CA GLU A 130 8.04 -4.55 -10.60
C GLU A 130 7.58 -3.36 -11.45
N TRP A 131 8.34 -2.27 -11.44
CA TRP A 131 8.08 -1.15 -12.34
C TRP A 131 8.35 -1.46 -13.82
N MET A 132 9.35 -2.28 -14.14
CA MET A 132 9.59 -2.70 -15.52
C MET A 132 8.43 -3.59 -16.01
N ASP A 133 7.87 -4.44 -15.14
CA ASP A 133 6.77 -5.35 -15.45
C ASP A 133 5.43 -4.60 -15.66
N ASP A 134 5.11 -3.65 -14.78
CA ASP A 134 3.93 -2.77 -14.92
C ASP A 134 3.95 -1.93 -16.21
N ARG A 135 5.14 -1.66 -16.79
CA ARG A 135 5.28 -0.98 -18.10
C ARG A 135 5.11 -1.91 -19.29
N LEU A 136 5.53 -3.17 -19.19
CA LEU A 136 5.35 -4.14 -20.28
C LEU A 136 3.85 -4.46 -20.46
N HIS A 137 3.09 -4.52 -19.37
CA HIS A 137 1.63 -4.68 -19.41
C HIS A 137 0.85 -3.41 -19.79
N ALA A 138 1.43 -2.22 -19.61
CA ALA A 138 0.81 -0.94 -19.97
C ALA A 138 1.09 -0.49 -21.43
N VAL A 139 2.01 -1.17 -22.13
CA VAL A 139 2.37 -0.88 -23.54
C VAL A 139 1.79 -1.95 -24.50
N SER A 140 1.14 -2.99 -23.97
CA SER A 140 0.51 -4.07 -24.74
C SER A 140 -1.02 -3.93 -24.87
N VAL A 141 -1.56 -2.71 -24.89
CA VAL A 141 -2.95 -2.40 -25.26
C VAL A 141 -2.97 -1.31 -26.31
#